data_AF-A0A1V5CKE4-F1
#
_entry.id   AF-A0A1V5CKE4-F1
#
_cell.length_a   1.000
_cell.length_b   1.000
_cell.length_c   1.000
_cell.angle_alpha   90.00
_cell.angle_beta   90.00
_cell.angle_gamma   90.00
#
_symmetry.space_group_name_H-M   'P 1'
#
loop_
_entity.id
_entity.type
_entity.pdbx_description
1 polymer ?
#
loop_
_entity_poly.entity_id
_entity_poly.type
_entity_poly.pdbx_seq_one_letter_code
_entity_poly.pdbx_strand_id
1 'polypeptide(L)' 'MEREQIIERIKSESKNGKLSCPRALAMARELGISPKELGDLLNELRIKIAGCQLGCFP' A
#
# COMPACT_ATOMS: atom_id res chain seq x y z
N MET A 1 13.05 -10.48 9.40
CA MET A 1 13.11 -9.84 8.07
C MET A 1 11.80 -9.13 7.82
N GLU A 2 11.89 -7.88 7.40
CA GLU A 2 11.29 -6.76 8.13
C GLU A 2 9.90 -6.35 7.64
N ARG A 3 8.87 -7.07 8.13
CA ARG A 3 7.48 -6.60 8.07
C ARG A 3 7.34 -5.17 8.61
N GLU A 4 8.11 -4.83 9.65
CA GLU A 4 8.17 -3.48 10.23
C GLU A 4 8.62 -2.41 9.23
N GLN A 5 9.63 -2.65 8.40
CA GLN A 5 10.09 -1.66 7.42
C GLN A 5 9.05 -1.37 6.34
N ILE A 6 8.32 -2.40 5.92
CA ILE A 6 7.20 -2.24 4.99
C ILE A 6 6.10 -1.40 5.64
N ILE A 7 5.74 -1.69 6.90
CA ILE A 7 4.71 -0.94 7.64
C ILE A 7 5.11 0.53 7.82
N GLU A 8 6.36 0.82 8.16
CA GLU A 8 6.85 2.19 8.23
C GLU A 8 6.76 2.91 6.89
N ARG A 9 7.14 2.24 5.80
CA ARG A 9 7.02 2.81 4.44
C ARG A 9 5.58 3.11 4.08
N ILE A 10 4.69 2.15 4.33
CA ILE A 10 3.25 2.29 4.12
C ILE A 10 2.72 3.49 4.92
N LYS A 11 3.06 3.60 6.21
CA LYS A 11 2.61 4.71 7.06
C LYS A 11 3.11 6.07 6.56
N SER A 12 4.38 6.13 6.15
CA SER A 12 5.00 7.35 5.61
C SER A 12 4.34 7.81 4.31
N GLU A 13 3.94 6.86 3.46
CA GLU A 13 3.28 7.13 2.18
C GLU A 13 1.77 7.29 2.29
N SER A 14 1.13 6.68 3.28
CA SER A 14 -0.29 6.80 3.52
C SER A 14 -0.62 8.21 3.99
N LYS A 15 -1.39 8.95 3.20
CA LYS A 15 -1.91 10.26 3.60
C LYS A 15 -3.33 10.09 4.11
N ASN A 16 -3.54 10.40 5.39
CA ASN A 16 -4.86 10.44 6.01
C ASN A 16 -5.59 9.07 6.01
N GLY A 17 -4.84 7.96 6.16
CA GLY A 17 -5.38 6.61 6.12
C GLY A 17 -5.80 6.14 4.72
N LYS A 18 -5.34 6.83 3.68
CA LYS A 18 -5.56 6.46 2.28
C LYS A 18 -4.24 6.36 1.53
N LEU A 19 -4.17 5.40 0.61
CA LEU A 19 -3.02 5.20 -0.25
C LEU A 19 -3.48 5.13 -1.71
N SER A 20 -2.81 5.83 -2.61
CA SER A 20 -3.14 5.74 -4.03
C SER A 20 -2.73 4.39 -4.61
N CYS A 21 -3.59 3.75 -5.42
CA CYS A 21 -3.27 2.48 -6.10
C CYS A 21 -1.92 2.46 -6.84
N PRO A 22 -1.57 3.48 -7.67
CA PRO A 22 -0.24 3.54 -8.28
C PRO A 22 0.90 3.56 -7.28
N ARG A 23 0.69 4.25 -6.15
CA ARG A 23 1.72 4.37 -5.12
C ARG A 23 1.90 3.08 -4.35
N ALA A 24 0.81 2.37 -4.07
CA ALA A 24 0.84 1.03 -3.51
C ALA A 24 1.63 0.07 -4.40
N LEU A 25 1.28 0.00 -5.70
CA LEU A 25 1.97 -0.86 -6.66
C LEU A 25 3.45 -0.49 -6.85
N ALA A 26 3.77 0.80 -6.89
CA ALA A 26 5.15 1.27 -6.94
C ALA A 26 5.93 0.81 -5.69
N MET A 27 5.38 1.03 -4.49
CA MET A 27 6.00 0.59 -3.24
C MET A 27 6.20 -0.93 -3.20
N ALA A 28 5.19 -1.71 -3.60
CA ALA A 28 5.31 -3.17 -3.64
C ALA A 28 6.52 -3.59 -4.49
N ARG A 29 6.70 -2.93 -5.64
CA ARG A 29 7.81 -3.19 -6.56
C ARG A 29 9.16 -2.71 -6.00
N GLU A 30 9.21 -1.56 -5.34
CA GLU A 30 10.41 -1.03 -4.68
C GLU A 30 10.86 -1.91 -3.51
N LEU A 31 9.91 -2.44 -2.74
CA LEU A 31 10.15 -3.30 -1.58
C LEU A 31 10.32 -4.78 -1.97
N GLY A 32 10.09 -5.14 -3.23
CA GLY A 32 10.17 -6.52 -3.71
C GLY A 32 9.09 -7.44 -3.16
N ILE A 33 7.96 -6.90 -2.69
CA ILE A 33 6.84 -7.67 -2.13
C ILE A 33 5.70 -7.80 -3.14
N SER A 34 4.87 -8.82 -2.94
CA SER A 34 3.68 -9.00 -3.77
C SER A 34 2.62 -7.96 -3.43
N PRO A 35 1.85 -7.45 -4.42
CA PRO A 35 0.74 -6.53 -4.16
C PRO A 35 -0.35 -7.13 -3.27
N LYS A 36 -0.47 -8.46 -3.26
CA LYS A 36 -1.32 -9.21 -2.31
C LYS A 36 -0.86 -9.02 -0.86
N GLU A 37 0.44 -9.14 -0.62
CA GLU A 37 1.05 -8.99 0.71
C GLU A 37 0.95 -7.54 1.19
N LEU A 38 1.19 -6.59 0.29
CA LEU A 38 0.96 -5.17 0.55
C LEU A 38 -0.52 -4.88 0.86
N GLY A 39 -1.45 -5.48 0.12
CA GLY A 39 -2.89 -5.34 0.35
C GLY A 39 -3.32 -5.86 1.71
N ASP A 40 -2.76 -6.98 2.16
CA ASP A 40 -3.00 -7.56 3.48
C ASP A 40 -2.56 -6.59 4.59
N LEU A 41 -1.34 -6.06 4.49
CA LEU A 41 -0.80 -5.05 5.41
C LEU A 41 -1.65 -3.77 5.43
N LEU A 42 -2.08 -3.28 4.26
CA LEU A 42 -2.97 -2.12 4.17
C LEU A 42 -4.30 -2.39 4.87
N ASN A 43 -4.84 -3.60 4.74
CA ASN A 43 -6.08 -4.00 5.39
C ASN A 43 -5.92 -4.09 6.91
N GLU A 44 -4.83 -4.69 7.40
CA GLU A 44 -4.47 -4.72 8.83
C GLU A 44 -4.32 -3.31 9.41
N LEU A 45 -3.67 -2.41 8.66
CA LEU A 45 -3.46 -1.01 9.03
C LEU A 45 -4.71 -0.13 8.84
N ARG A 46 -5.83 -0.70 8.36
CA ARG A 46 -7.06 0.01 7.97
C ARG A 46 -6.83 1.15 6.98
N ILE A 47 -5.80 1.03 6.15
CA ILE A 47 -5.50 1.99 5.09
C ILE A 47 -6.26 1.58 3.84
N LYS A 48 -7.11 2.46 3.33
CA LYS A 48 -7.87 2.19 2.11
C LYS A 48 -7.08 2.59 0.87
N ILE A 49 -7.08 1.73 -0.14
CA ILE A 49 -6.61 2.13 -1.46
C ILE A 49 -7.69 3.01 -2.11
N ALA A 50 -7.30 4.17 -2.61
CA ALA A 50 -8.16 5.10 -3.33
C ALA A 50 -7.53 5.48 -4.68
N GLY A 51 -8.34 5.91 -5.66
CA GLY A 51 -7.83 6.40 -6.94
C GLY A 51 -7.09 5.32 -7.74
N CYS A 52 -7.81 4.27 -8.13
CA CYS A 52 -7.23 3.24 -8.99
C CYS A 52 -7.02 3.78 -10.41
N GLN A 53 -5.76 3.77 -10.90
CA GLN A 53 -5.44 4.16 -12.28
C GLN A 53 -6.14 3.29 -13.33
N LEU A 54 -6.51 2.06 -12.96
CA LEU A 54 -7.26 1.14 -13.81
C LEU A 54 -8.78 1.31 -13.68
N GLY A 55 -9.25 2.28 -12.90
CA GLY A 55 -10.68 2.50 -12.64
C GLY A 55 -11.35 1.40 -11.79
N CYS A 56 -10.60 0.47 -11.21
CA CYS A 56 -11.17 -0.63 -10.41
C CYS A 56 -11.72 -0.19 -9.04
N PHE A 57 -11.33 0.98 -8.54
CA PHE A 57 -11.79 1.52 -7.26
C PHE A 57 -12.04 3.02 -7.38
N PRO A 58 -13.26 3.52 -7.05
CA PRO A 58 -13.59 4.94 -7.01
C PRO A 58 -12.86 5.69 -5.87
#